data_AF-A0A8J3ZKM8-F1
#
_entry.id   AF-A0A8J3ZKM8-F1
#
_cell.length_a   1.000
_cell.length_b   1.000
_cell.length_c   1.000
_cell.angle_alpha   90.00
_cell.angle_beta   90.00
_cell.angle_gamma   90.00
#
_symmetry.space_group_name_H-M   'P 1'
#
loop_
_entity.id
_entity.type
_entity.pdbx_description
1 polymer ?
#
loop_
_entity_poly.entity_id
_entity_poly.type
_entity_poly.pdbx_seq_one_letter_code
_entity_poly.pdbx_strand_id
1 'polypeptide(L)'
;MAQRILVIGRSPGVILDAAERLRGKGFRADATNQFDDVLTDYDTATVDVVVFGGMVPPDSKRQLRDEISKVNGHVTFVQGLAGIAGLIVAQVESVTSAAGDDTGVEYDAAERTVRLTLRQPAQVVVEAWWATSFTPPEPASTSTRVVDSRFDPGEHVVPLPAEVPAVASFVTVSVGPAVHTFTVGAMPDAVRRMASTSALPPVRAVATHTYG
;
A
#
# COMPACT_ATOMS: atom_id res chain seq x y z
N MET A 1 4.65 3.08 -21.14
CA MET A 1 3.99 1.77 -20.99
C MET A 1 3.35 1.74 -19.60
N ALA A 2 2.24 1.02 -19.41
CA ALA A 2 1.63 0.89 -18.09
C ALA A 2 2.53 0.05 -17.17
N GLN A 3 2.80 0.53 -15.97
CA GLN A 3 3.65 -0.17 -15.00
C GLN A 3 3.00 -1.49 -14.55
N ARG A 4 3.83 -2.52 -14.39
CA ARG A 4 3.47 -3.88 -14.00
C ARG A 4 3.64 -4.06 -12.50
N ILE A 5 2.57 -4.41 -11.81
CA ILE A 5 2.50 -4.53 -10.36
C ILE A 5 2.16 -5.98 -10.01
N LEU A 6 2.90 -6.57 -9.07
CA LEU A 6 2.58 -7.89 -8.52
C LEU A 6 2.28 -7.76 -7.02
N VAL A 7 1.05 -8.08 -6.62
CA VAL A 7 0.59 -8.07 -5.22
C VAL A 7 0.66 -9.49 -4.66
N ILE A 8 1.60 -9.73 -3.76
CA ILE A 8 1.80 -11.02 -3.12
C ILE A 8 1.30 -10.93 -1.68
N GLY A 9 0.26 -11.68 -1.33
CA GLY A 9 -0.34 -11.59 0.00
C GLY A 9 -1.18 -12.80 0.35
N ARG A 10 -1.46 -12.99 1.64
CA ARG A 10 -2.23 -14.16 2.09
C ARG A 10 -3.71 -14.05 1.80
N SER A 11 -4.30 -12.87 2.04
CA SER A 11 -5.74 -12.60 2.06
C SER A 11 -6.31 -12.47 0.65
N PRO A 12 -7.07 -13.46 0.13
CA PRO A 12 -7.62 -13.42 -1.23
C PRO A 12 -8.42 -12.15 -1.54
N GLY A 13 -9.30 -11.73 -0.64
CA GLY A 13 -10.16 -10.56 -0.84
C GLY A 13 -9.33 -9.28 -1.00
N VAL A 14 -8.37 -9.08 -0.09
CA VAL A 14 -7.49 -7.90 -0.12
C VAL A 14 -6.64 -7.84 -1.39
N ILE A 15 -5.97 -8.93 -1.77
CA ILE A 15 -5.05 -8.90 -2.92
C ILE A 15 -5.80 -8.75 -4.24
N LEU A 16 -7.01 -9.34 -4.35
CA LEU A 16 -7.85 -9.20 -5.52
C LEU A 16 -8.43 -7.79 -5.64
N ASP A 17 -8.96 -7.22 -4.55
CA ASP A 17 -9.47 -5.84 -4.52
C ASP A 17 -8.35 -4.84 -4.83
N ALA A 18 -7.14 -5.05 -4.28
CA ALA A 18 -5.98 -4.21 -4.60
C ALA A 18 -5.61 -4.28 -6.10
N ALA A 19 -5.53 -5.48 -6.67
CA ALA A 19 -5.22 -5.66 -8.09
C ALA A 19 -6.31 -5.05 -9.00
N GLU A 20 -7.59 -5.25 -8.67
CA GLU A 20 -8.70 -4.65 -9.42
C GLU A 20 -8.65 -3.12 -9.40
N ARG A 21 -8.43 -2.52 -8.23
CA ARG A 21 -8.29 -1.06 -8.10
C ARG A 21 -7.08 -0.51 -8.86
N LEU A 22 -5.94 -1.20 -8.81
CA LEU A 22 -4.75 -0.83 -9.57
C LEU A 22 -5.02 -0.88 -11.09
N ARG A 23 -5.70 -1.93 -11.57
CA ARG A 23 -6.12 -2.01 -12.99
C ARG A 23 -7.06 -0.86 -13.35
N GLY A 24 -8.01 -0.52 -12.47
CA GLY A 24 -8.89 0.63 -12.64
C GLY A 24 -8.15 1.97 -12.75
N LYS A 25 -6.92 2.06 -12.23
CA LYS A 25 -6.02 3.21 -12.36
C LYS A 25 -5.06 3.14 -13.55
N GLY A 26 -5.19 2.12 -14.40
CA GLY A 26 -4.37 1.96 -15.62
C GLY A 26 -3.06 1.19 -15.43
N PHE A 27 -2.82 0.61 -14.24
CA PHE A 27 -1.70 -0.30 -14.02
C PHE A 27 -1.99 -1.69 -14.60
N ARG A 28 -0.93 -2.44 -14.94
CA ARG A 28 -1.01 -3.89 -15.18
C ARG A 28 -0.77 -4.60 -13.86
N ALA A 29 -1.82 -4.91 -13.11
CA ALA A 29 -1.67 -5.49 -11.78
C ALA A 29 -2.11 -6.95 -11.72
N ASP A 30 -1.29 -7.79 -11.10
CA ASP A 30 -1.58 -9.20 -10.80
C ASP A 30 -1.50 -9.47 -9.30
N ALA A 31 -2.16 -10.53 -8.84
CA ALA A 31 -2.21 -10.91 -7.44
C ALA A 31 -2.01 -12.42 -7.25
N THR A 32 -1.26 -12.80 -6.23
CA THR A 32 -1.08 -14.21 -5.84
C THR A 32 -0.93 -14.41 -4.34
N ASN A 33 -1.41 -15.56 -3.86
CA ASN A 33 -1.10 -16.09 -2.54
C ASN A 33 -0.31 -17.41 -2.57
N GLN A 34 0.13 -17.83 -3.76
CA GLN A 34 0.97 -19.01 -3.97
C GLN A 34 2.45 -18.59 -3.91
N PHE A 35 2.99 -18.41 -2.70
CA PHE A 35 4.31 -17.81 -2.49
C PHE A 35 5.45 -18.59 -3.12
N ASP A 36 5.35 -19.93 -3.09
CA ASP A 36 6.39 -20.84 -3.57
C ASP A 36 6.44 -20.89 -5.12
N ASP A 37 5.33 -20.55 -5.78
CA ASP A 37 5.18 -20.63 -7.24
C ASP A 37 5.42 -19.29 -7.94
N VAL A 38 5.62 -18.18 -7.21
CA VAL A 38 5.77 -16.83 -7.77
C VAL A 38 6.84 -16.77 -8.87
N LEU A 39 8.02 -17.37 -8.65
CA LEU A 39 9.14 -17.32 -9.59
C LEU A 39 8.91 -18.18 -10.84
N THR A 40 7.95 -19.10 -10.79
CA THR A 40 7.57 -19.97 -11.91
C THR A 40 6.41 -19.36 -12.69
N ASP A 41 5.44 -18.78 -11.99
CA ASP A 41 4.17 -18.32 -12.56
C ASP A 41 4.22 -16.92 -13.16
N TYR A 42 5.21 -16.10 -12.78
CA TYR A 42 5.31 -14.70 -13.18
C TYR A 42 6.66 -14.40 -13.81
N ASP A 43 6.63 -13.64 -14.91
CA ASP A 43 7.84 -13.04 -15.49
C ASP A 43 8.30 -11.85 -14.64
N THR A 44 9.09 -12.13 -13.61
CA THR A 44 9.57 -11.13 -12.65
C THR A 44 10.61 -10.18 -13.23
N ALA A 45 11.15 -10.46 -14.42
CA ALA A 45 12.09 -9.58 -15.11
C ALA A 45 11.41 -8.29 -15.63
N THR A 46 10.08 -8.31 -15.78
CA THR A 46 9.32 -7.17 -16.32
C THR A 46 8.43 -6.48 -15.28
N VAL A 47 8.44 -6.93 -14.03
CA VAL A 47 7.65 -6.32 -12.95
C VAL A 47 8.30 -5.04 -12.46
N ASP A 48 7.56 -3.94 -12.42
CA ASP A 48 8.05 -2.65 -11.93
C ASP A 48 7.94 -2.54 -10.41
N VAL A 49 6.86 -3.07 -9.81
CA VAL A 49 6.62 -3.02 -8.37
C VAL A 49 6.12 -4.37 -7.84
N VAL A 50 6.73 -4.85 -6.76
CA VAL A 50 6.26 -6.01 -6.00
C VAL A 50 5.78 -5.55 -4.62
N VAL A 51 4.52 -5.80 -4.31
CA VAL A 51 3.92 -5.52 -3.01
C VAL A 51 3.85 -6.80 -2.19
N PHE A 52 4.48 -6.81 -1.01
CA PHE A 52 4.37 -7.90 -0.06
C PHE A 52 3.36 -7.59 1.05
N GLY A 53 2.33 -8.42 1.19
CA GLY A 53 1.42 -8.38 2.32
C GLY A 53 2.11 -8.68 3.65
N GLY A 54 1.50 -8.23 4.76
CA GLY A 54 2.05 -8.43 6.11
C GLY A 54 2.25 -9.91 6.47
N MET A 55 1.31 -10.77 6.05
CA MET A 55 1.26 -12.20 6.38
C MET A 55 2.01 -13.11 5.40
N VAL A 56 2.79 -12.56 4.46
CA VAL A 56 3.74 -13.38 3.68
C VAL A 56 4.89 -13.77 4.62
N PRO A 57 5.29 -15.06 4.69
CA PRO A 57 6.36 -15.50 5.58
C PRO A 57 7.66 -14.69 5.37
N PRO A 58 8.38 -14.31 6.44
CA PRO A 58 9.61 -13.53 6.31
C PRO A 58 10.66 -14.17 5.40
N ASP A 59 10.77 -15.49 5.43
CA ASP A 59 11.74 -16.25 4.65
C ASP A 59 11.37 -16.23 3.16
N SER A 60 10.09 -16.47 2.83
CA SER A 60 9.57 -16.31 1.47
C SER A 60 9.76 -14.88 0.95
N LYS A 61 9.52 -13.84 1.76
CA LYS A 61 9.79 -12.45 1.36
C LYS A 61 11.26 -12.22 1.02
N ARG A 62 12.18 -12.71 1.85
CA ARG A 62 13.63 -12.55 1.60
C ARG A 62 14.04 -13.28 0.33
N GLN A 63 13.65 -14.55 0.20
CA GLN A 63 13.93 -15.35 -0.99
C GLN A 63 13.40 -14.68 -2.26
N LEU A 64 12.13 -14.27 -2.28
CA LEU A 64 11.54 -13.62 -3.45
C LEU A 64 12.24 -12.29 -3.78
N ARG A 65 12.58 -11.48 -2.77
CA ARG A 65 13.35 -10.25 -3.00
C ARG A 65 14.70 -10.54 -3.64
N ASP A 66 15.44 -11.50 -3.09
CA ASP A 66 16.78 -11.83 -3.55
C ASP A 66 16.75 -12.38 -4.98
N GLU A 67 15.88 -13.35 -5.28
CA GLU A 67 15.78 -13.95 -6.62
C GLU A 67 15.26 -12.98 -7.67
N ILE A 68 14.25 -12.16 -7.36
CA ILE A 68 13.76 -11.14 -8.31
C ILE A 68 14.84 -10.10 -8.58
N SER A 69 15.58 -9.66 -7.56
CA SER A 69 16.64 -8.65 -7.72
C SER A 69 17.80 -9.12 -8.59
N LYS A 70 18.06 -10.44 -8.65
CA LYS A 70 19.10 -11.00 -9.54
C LYS A 70 18.77 -10.82 -11.02
N VAL A 71 17.49 -10.84 -11.37
CA VAL A 71 17.02 -10.75 -12.77
C VAL A 71 16.44 -9.38 -13.13
N ASN A 72 16.08 -8.58 -12.14
CA ASN A 72 15.45 -7.27 -12.31
C ASN A 72 16.05 -6.25 -11.33
N GLY A 73 17.03 -5.47 -11.80
CA GLY A 73 17.69 -4.44 -11.01
C GLY A 73 16.88 -3.14 -10.81
N HIS A 74 15.68 -3.04 -11.38
CA HIS A 74 14.86 -1.81 -11.35
C HIS A 74 13.55 -1.98 -10.56
N VAL A 75 13.25 -3.20 -10.10
CA VAL A 75 12.04 -3.47 -9.31
C VAL A 75 12.02 -2.66 -8.02
N THR A 76 10.84 -2.12 -7.68
CA THR A 76 10.60 -1.51 -6.38
C THR A 76 9.81 -2.47 -5.48
N PHE A 77 10.32 -2.71 -4.27
CA PHE A 77 9.63 -3.56 -3.28
C PHE A 77 8.87 -2.72 -2.26
N VAL A 78 7.57 -2.93 -2.18
CA VAL A 78 6.68 -2.27 -1.21
C VAL A 78 6.23 -3.27 -0.15
N GLN A 79 6.31 -2.89 1.13
CA GLN A 79 5.65 -3.62 2.20
C GLN A 79 4.22 -3.10 2.32
N GLY A 80 3.24 -3.88 1.86
CA GLY A 80 1.83 -3.55 1.97
C GLY A 80 1.42 -3.40 3.44
N LEU A 81 0.76 -2.29 3.75
CA LEU A 81 0.38 -1.93 5.12
C LEU A 81 -1.03 -2.42 5.45
N ALA A 82 -1.15 -3.02 6.64
CA ALA A 82 -2.41 -3.42 7.30
C ALA A 82 -3.39 -4.30 6.51
N GLY A 83 -3.05 -4.77 5.31
CA GLY A 83 -3.99 -5.51 4.47
C GLY A 83 -5.18 -4.67 4.00
N ILE A 84 -4.98 -3.36 3.83
CA ILE A 84 -6.01 -2.43 3.36
C ILE A 84 -5.79 -2.19 1.86
N ALA A 85 -6.72 -2.65 1.02
CA ALA A 85 -6.55 -2.58 -0.44
C ALA A 85 -6.35 -1.15 -0.96
N GLY A 86 -7.15 -0.18 -0.48
CA GLY A 86 -7.00 1.23 -0.84
C GLY A 86 -5.64 1.82 -0.44
N LEU A 87 -5.11 1.43 0.72
CA LEU A 87 -3.79 1.84 1.18
C LEU A 87 -2.68 1.23 0.32
N ILE A 88 -2.80 -0.04 -0.06
CA ILE A 88 -1.86 -0.71 -0.97
C ILE A 88 -1.79 0.04 -2.31
N VAL A 89 -2.96 0.41 -2.86
CA VAL A 89 -3.03 1.21 -4.10
C VAL A 89 -2.30 2.54 -3.93
N ALA A 90 -2.55 3.26 -2.84
CA ALA A 90 -1.87 4.53 -2.56
C ALA A 90 -0.36 4.39 -2.38
N GLN A 91 0.12 3.30 -1.77
CA GLN A 91 1.55 3.01 -1.65
C GLN A 91 2.20 2.75 -3.01
N VAL A 92 1.50 2.03 -3.90
CA VAL A 92 1.97 1.81 -5.28
C VAL A 92 2.01 3.12 -6.05
N GLU A 93 0.96 3.94 -5.97
CA GLU A 93 0.95 5.27 -6.58
C GLU A 93 2.09 6.13 -6.04
N SER A 94 2.37 6.07 -4.74
CA SER A 94 3.46 6.83 -4.12
C SER A 94 4.83 6.50 -4.71
N VAL A 95 5.14 5.22 -4.91
CA VAL A 95 6.44 4.81 -5.49
C VAL A 95 6.52 4.91 -7.01
N THR A 96 5.37 4.99 -7.68
CA THR A 96 5.29 5.09 -9.15
C THR A 96 5.11 6.53 -9.64
N SER A 97 4.71 7.45 -8.76
CA SER A 97 4.56 8.86 -9.07
C SER A 97 5.92 9.47 -9.42
N ALA A 98 6.04 10.02 -10.62
CA ALA A 98 7.20 10.79 -11.07
C ALA A 98 7.28 12.20 -10.45
N ALA A 99 6.37 12.53 -9.52
CA ALA A 99 6.33 13.82 -8.86
C ALA A 99 7.51 13.89 -7.88
N GLY A 100 8.51 14.70 -8.23
CA GLY A 100 9.66 14.94 -7.35
C GLY A 100 9.24 15.45 -5.98
N ASP A 101 10.17 15.36 -5.02
CA ASP A 101 10.13 15.80 -3.60
C ASP A 101 9.67 17.25 -3.34
N ASP A 102 9.12 17.94 -4.34
CA ASP A 102 8.85 19.36 -4.35
C ASP A 102 7.51 19.74 -3.68
N THR A 103 6.72 18.74 -3.26
CA THR A 103 5.56 18.94 -2.38
C THR A 103 6.00 18.67 -0.94
N GLY A 104 6.06 19.72 -0.10
CA GLY A 104 6.41 19.60 1.32
C GLY A 104 5.28 18.98 2.12
N VAL A 105 5.02 17.69 1.90
CA VAL A 105 3.96 16.92 2.58
C VAL A 105 4.60 16.14 3.70
N GLU A 106 4.18 16.43 4.93
CA GLU A 106 4.69 15.78 6.13
C GLU A 106 3.54 15.41 7.07
N TYR A 107 3.77 14.40 7.89
CA TYR A 107 2.85 14.05 8.98
C TYR A 107 3.53 14.30 10.33
N ASP A 108 2.95 15.20 11.12
CA ASP A 108 3.35 15.45 12.50
C ASP A 108 2.60 14.48 13.42
N ALA A 109 3.32 13.50 13.96
CA ALA A 109 2.74 12.49 14.84
C ALA A 109 2.36 13.03 16.23
N ALA A 110 3.01 14.10 16.71
CA ALA A 110 2.74 14.69 18.02
C ALA A 110 1.44 15.50 17.97
N GLU A 111 1.25 16.29 16.91
CA GLU A 111 0.06 17.12 16.71
C GLU A 111 -1.07 16.38 15.97
N ARG A 112 -0.77 15.21 15.39
CA ARG A 112 -1.67 14.43 14.53
C ARG A 112 -2.20 15.24 13.35
N THR A 113 -1.30 15.96 12.68
CA THR A 113 -1.64 16.83 11.56
C THR A 113 -0.85 16.47 10.31
N VAL A 114 -1.47 16.59 9.14
CA VAL A 114 -0.78 16.64 7.86
C VAL A 114 -0.39 18.09 7.59
N ARG A 115 0.89 18.33 7.32
CA ARG A 115 1.42 19.63 6.89
C ARG A 115 1.70 19.57 5.40
N LEU A 116 1.32 20.63 4.68
CA LEU A 116 1.41 20.73 3.22
C LEU A 116 2.03 22.07 2.85
N THR A 117 3.08 22.05 2.05
CA THR A 117 3.61 23.25 1.40
C THR A 117 3.37 23.19 -0.10
N LEU A 118 2.52 24.08 -0.61
CA LEU A 118 2.11 24.13 -2.01
C LEU A 118 2.69 25.36 -2.72
N ARG A 119 3.38 25.16 -3.84
CA ARG A 119 3.90 26.26 -4.68
C ARG A 119 2.87 26.85 -5.64
N GLN A 120 1.83 26.08 -5.95
CA GLN A 120 0.78 26.41 -6.90
C GLN A 120 -0.54 25.81 -6.41
N PRO A 121 -1.71 26.33 -6.83
CA PRO A 121 -2.98 25.79 -6.41
C PRO A 121 -3.12 24.33 -6.84
N ALA A 122 -3.51 23.44 -5.93
CA ALA A 122 -3.58 22.01 -6.19
C ALA A 122 -4.84 21.38 -5.59
N GLN A 123 -5.36 20.34 -6.25
CA GLN A 123 -6.34 19.46 -5.62
C GLN A 123 -5.62 18.63 -4.56
N VAL A 124 -6.10 18.70 -3.33
CA VAL A 124 -5.59 17.95 -2.20
C VAL A 124 -6.66 17.00 -1.70
N VAL A 125 -6.28 15.73 -1.58
CA VAL A 125 -7.11 14.69 -0.98
C VAL A 125 -6.36 14.10 0.20
N VAL A 126 -6.92 14.21 1.40
CA VAL A 126 -6.41 13.55 2.60
C VAL A 126 -7.40 12.50 3.02
N GLU A 127 -6.97 11.24 3.03
CA GLU A 127 -7.81 10.10 3.43
C GLU A 127 -7.11 9.32 4.54
N ALA A 128 -7.83 9.10 5.64
CA ALA A 128 -7.35 8.31 6.76
C ALA A 128 -7.94 6.91 6.69
N TRP A 129 -7.11 5.90 6.99
CA TRP A 129 -7.44 4.48 6.90
C TRP A 129 -7.11 3.81 8.21
N TRP A 130 -7.95 2.87 8.66
CA TRP A 130 -7.60 2.02 9.80
C TRP A 130 -8.30 0.68 9.71
N ALA A 131 -7.68 -0.32 10.33
CA ALA A 131 -8.28 -1.63 10.46
C ALA A 131 -9.38 -1.61 11.52
N THR A 132 -10.50 -2.25 11.20
CA THR A 132 -11.62 -2.51 12.12
C THR A 132 -11.60 -3.97 12.62
N SER A 133 -10.86 -4.86 11.94
CA SER A 133 -10.59 -6.24 12.37
C SER A 133 -9.25 -6.72 11.81
N PHE A 134 -8.48 -7.43 12.62
CA PHE A 134 -7.25 -8.13 12.19
C PHE A 134 -7.42 -9.64 12.09
N THR A 135 -8.65 -10.14 12.23
CA THR A 135 -8.93 -11.58 12.23
C THR A 135 -8.59 -12.19 10.87
N PRO A 136 -7.67 -13.16 10.79
CA PRO A 136 -7.37 -13.84 9.54
C PRO A 136 -8.57 -14.67 9.05
N PRO A 137 -8.66 -14.98 7.75
CA PRO A 137 -7.70 -14.61 6.72
C PRO A 137 -7.93 -13.21 6.12
N GLU A 138 -9.09 -12.60 6.36
CA GLU A 138 -9.49 -11.33 5.74
C GLU A 138 -9.57 -10.23 6.81
N PRO A 139 -8.57 -9.32 6.90
CA PRO A 139 -8.71 -8.15 7.74
C PRO A 139 -9.85 -7.27 7.23
N ALA A 140 -10.51 -6.57 8.15
CA ALA A 140 -11.50 -5.55 7.80
C ALA A 140 -10.92 -4.18 8.09
N SER A 141 -11.32 -3.20 7.28
CA SER A 141 -10.86 -1.82 7.40
C SER A 141 -11.96 -0.85 7.02
N THR A 142 -11.75 0.41 7.40
CA THR A 142 -12.57 1.54 6.96
C THR A 142 -11.67 2.72 6.65
N SER A 143 -12.23 3.74 6.00
CA SER A 143 -11.58 5.02 5.79
C SER A 143 -12.52 6.18 6.08
N THR A 144 -11.94 7.37 6.21
CA THR A 144 -12.67 8.64 6.21
C THR A 144 -11.94 9.66 5.36
N ARG A 145 -12.69 10.41 4.56
CA ARG A 145 -12.17 11.51 3.75
C ARG A 145 -12.05 12.73 4.64
N VAL A 146 -10.82 13.08 5.02
CA VAL A 146 -10.54 14.23 5.89
C VAL A 146 -10.62 15.53 5.09
N VAL A 147 -10.06 15.54 3.88
CA VAL A 147 -10.10 16.68 2.95
C VAL A 147 -10.27 16.15 1.53
N ASP A 148 -11.11 16.82 0.75
CA ASP A 148 -11.17 16.72 -0.71
C ASP A 148 -11.47 18.11 -1.26
N SER A 149 -10.43 18.90 -1.50
CA SER A 149 -10.59 20.32 -1.84
C SER A 149 -9.38 20.86 -2.58
N ARG A 150 -9.60 21.94 -3.32
CA ARG A 150 -8.52 22.70 -3.93
C ARG A 150 -7.95 23.69 -2.91
N PHE A 151 -6.64 23.66 -2.71
CA PHE A 151 -5.92 24.62 -1.88
C PHE A 151 -5.12 25.60 -2.74
N ASP A 152 -5.01 26.82 -2.24
CA ASP A 152 -4.14 27.86 -2.80
C ASP A 152 -2.67 27.61 -2.44
N PRO A 153 -1.71 28.32 -3.06
CA PRO A 153 -0.31 28.24 -2.67
C PRO A 153 -0.10 28.67 -1.22
N GLY A 154 0.87 28.07 -0.53
CA GLY A 154 1.20 28.36 0.85
C GLY A 154 1.32 27.12 1.73
N GLU A 155 1.42 27.36 3.03
CA GLU A 155 1.46 26.32 4.06
C GLU A 155 0.04 26.04 4.57
N HIS A 156 -0.32 24.76 4.65
CA HIS A 156 -1.61 24.30 5.13
C HIS A 156 -1.43 23.22 6.19
N VAL A 157 -2.29 23.23 7.19
CA VAL A 157 -2.32 22.24 8.26
C VAL A 157 -3.69 21.60 8.28
N VAL A 158 -3.73 20.27 8.15
CA VAL A 158 -4.95 19.47 8.17
C VAL A 158 -4.91 18.56 9.40
N PRO A 159 -5.71 18.85 10.44
CA PRO A 159 -5.78 17.98 11.61
C PRO A 159 -6.52 16.68 11.28
N LEU A 160 -6.02 15.56 11.81
CA LEU A 160 -6.77 14.31 11.74
C LEU A 160 -7.95 14.34 12.72
N PRO A 161 -9.16 13.94 12.28
CA PRO A 161 -10.31 13.84 13.16
C PRO A 161 -10.08 12.87 14.32
N ALA A 162 -10.71 13.14 15.46
CA ALA A 162 -10.55 12.33 16.69
C ALA A 162 -11.04 10.88 16.53
N GLU A 163 -11.94 10.63 15.58
CA GLU A 163 -12.45 9.29 15.23
C GLU A 163 -11.37 8.38 14.61
N VAL A 164 -10.33 8.95 14.00
CA VAL A 164 -9.20 8.18 13.48
C VAL A 164 -8.44 7.61 14.68
N PRO A 165 -8.26 6.29 14.80
CA PRO A 165 -7.52 5.72 15.92
C PRO A 165 -6.06 6.16 15.94
N ALA A 166 -5.44 6.19 17.13
CA ALA A 166 -4.00 6.46 17.28
C ALA A 166 -3.11 5.21 17.08
N VAL A 167 -3.72 4.06 16.75
CA VAL A 167 -3.04 2.77 16.54
C VAL A 167 -3.54 2.12 15.27
N ALA A 168 -2.66 1.43 14.54
CA ALA A 168 -2.96 0.78 13.26
C ALA A 168 -3.78 1.63 12.28
N SER A 169 -3.42 2.90 12.21
CA SER A 169 -4.04 3.89 11.34
C SER A 169 -2.98 4.48 10.44
N PHE A 170 -3.44 4.94 9.29
CA PHE A 170 -2.62 5.42 8.19
C PHE A 170 -3.30 6.63 7.58
N VAL A 171 -2.52 7.50 6.95
CA VAL A 171 -3.06 8.61 6.18
C VAL A 171 -2.39 8.63 4.81
N THR A 172 -3.19 8.83 3.78
CA THR A 172 -2.73 9.05 2.42
C THR A 172 -3.06 10.48 2.02
N VAL A 173 -2.10 11.13 1.38
CA VAL A 173 -2.24 12.51 0.91
C VAL A 173 -1.95 12.52 -0.58
N SER A 174 -2.94 12.88 -1.38
CA SER A 174 -2.75 13.13 -2.82
C SER A 174 -2.67 14.63 -3.06
N VAL A 175 -1.64 15.07 -3.78
CA VAL A 175 -1.44 16.47 -4.21
C VAL A 175 -1.19 16.46 -5.72
N GLY A 176 -2.23 16.74 -6.50
CA GLY A 176 -2.17 16.54 -7.95
C GLY A 176 -1.83 15.07 -8.30
N PRO A 177 -0.77 14.78 -9.07
CA PRO A 177 -0.37 13.41 -9.38
C PRO A 177 0.44 12.72 -8.27
N ALA A 178 0.92 13.46 -7.26
CA ALA A 178 1.74 12.91 -6.19
C ALA A 178 0.87 12.24 -5.12
N VAL A 179 1.29 11.07 -4.63
CA VAL A 179 0.65 10.40 -3.50
C VAL A 179 1.69 10.12 -2.42
N HIS A 180 1.35 10.45 -1.18
CA HIS A 180 2.15 10.23 0.01
C HIS A 180 1.40 9.34 0.98
N THR A 181 2.10 8.42 1.64
CA THR A 181 1.49 7.51 2.62
C THR A 181 2.26 7.59 3.93
N PHE A 182 1.55 7.81 5.04
CA PHE A 182 2.13 7.90 6.38
C PHE A 182 1.48 6.91 7.34
N THR A 183 2.29 6.39 8.26
CA THR A 183 1.78 5.63 9.41
C THR A 183 1.42 6.62 10.52
N VAL A 184 0.15 6.65 10.93
CA VAL A 184 -0.37 7.51 12.00
C VAL A 184 -0.15 6.83 13.34
N GLY A 185 -0.56 5.56 13.43
CA GLY A 185 -0.46 4.75 14.63
C GLY A 185 0.27 3.45 14.35
N ALA A 186 1.21 3.09 15.20
CA ALA A 186 1.95 1.84 15.05
C ALA A 186 0.99 0.63 15.04
N MET A 187 1.32 -0.38 14.23
CA MET A 187 0.63 -1.66 14.27
C MET A 187 0.81 -2.32 15.65
N PRO A 188 -0.25 -2.84 16.28
CA PRO A 188 -0.15 -3.56 17.54
C PRO A 188 0.80 -4.76 17.47
N ASP A 189 1.56 -5.00 18.54
CA ASP A 189 2.53 -6.10 18.61
C ASP A 189 1.88 -7.48 18.46
N ALA A 190 0.61 -7.64 18.84
CA ALA A 190 -0.15 -8.87 18.60
C ALA A 190 -0.25 -9.20 17.11
N VAL A 191 -0.53 -8.20 16.27
CA VAL A 191 -0.62 -8.37 14.81
C VAL A 191 0.75 -8.64 14.20
N ARG A 192 1.79 -7.96 14.69
CA ARG A 192 3.18 -8.23 14.28
C ARG A 192 3.61 -9.66 14.60
N ARG A 193 3.24 -10.19 15.78
CA ARG A 193 3.51 -11.58 16.17
C ARG A 193 2.76 -12.57 15.29
N MET A 194 1.50 -12.33 14.95
CA MET A 194 0.75 -13.19 14.03
C MET A 194 1.39 -13.29 12.65
N ALA A 195 1.96 -12.20 12.13
CA ALA A 195 2.72 -12.22 10.87
C ALA A 195 3.98 -13.09 10.93
N SER A 196 4.49 -13.39 12.12
CA SER A 196 5.67 -14.25 12.33
C SER A 196 5.35 -15.73 12.58
N THR A 197 4.08 -16.08 12.81
CA THR A 197 3.67 -17.48 13.09
C THR A 197 3.40 -18.24 11.79
N SER A 198 4.01 -19.41 11.66
CA SER A 198 3.97 -20.27 10.46
C SER A 198 2.70 -21.12 10.30
N ALA A 199 1.89 -21.31 11.35
CA ALA A 199 0.66 -22.08 11.29
C ALA A 199 -0.59 -21.18 11.25
N LEU A 200 -0.96 -20.76 10.04
CA LEU A 200 -2.20 -20.00 9.79
C LEU A 200 -3.19 -20.88 9.00
N PRO A 201 -4.51 -20.70 9.16
CA PRO A 201 -5.53 -21.51 8.49
C PRO A 201 -5.36 -21.50 6.96
N PRO A 202 -5.68 -22.59 6.25
CA PRO A 202 -5.61 -22.63 4.80
C PRO A 202 -6.56 -21.59 4.19
N VAL A 203 -6.15 -21.01 3.07
CA VAL A 203 -6.92 -20.03 2.30
C VAL A 203 -7.06 -20.52 0.86
N ARG A 204 -8.12 -20.10 0.17
CA ARG A 204 -8.31 -20.41 -1.26
C ARG A 204 -7.11 -19.92 -2.06
N ALA A 205 -6.55 -20.77 -2.92
CA ALA A 205 -5.49 -20.38 -3.85
C ALA A 205 -5.96 -19.27 -4.80
N VAL A 206 -5.10 -18.29 -5.04
CA VAL A 206 -5.32 -17.18 -5.96
C VAL A 206 -4.03 -16.96 -6.73
N ALA A 207 -4.15 -16.90 -8.05
CA ALA A 207 -3.16 -16.39 -8.98
C ALA A 207 -3.94 -15.73 -10.13
N THR A 208 -3.56 -14.51 -10.51
CA THR A 208 -4.16 -13.82 -11.66
C THR A 208 -3.09 -13.49 -12.68
N HIS A 209 -3.43 -13.61 -13.95
CA HIS A 209 -2.54 -13.24 -15.04
C HIS A 209 -3.23 -12.24 -15.95
N THR A 210 -2.77 -11.00 -15.91
CA THR A 210 -3.23 -9.96 -16.83
C THR A 210 -2.42 -10.13 -18.10
N TYR A 211 -2.95 -10.91 -19.04
CA TYR A 211 -2.35 -11.05 -20.36
C TYR A 211 -2.37 -9.70 -21.08
N GLY A 212 -1.20 -9.27 -21.53
CA GLY A 212 -1.00 -8.08 -22.34
C GLY A 212 -0.84 -8.44 -23.80
#